data_AF-A0A955P9K9-F1
#
_entry.id   AF-A0A955P9K9-F1
#
_cell.length_a   1.000
_cell.length_b   1.000
_cell.length_c   1.000
_cell.angle_alpha   90.00
_cell.angle_beta   90.00
_cell.angle_gamma   90.00
#
_symmetry.space_group_name_H-M   'P 1'
#
loop_
_entity.id
_entity.type
_entity.pdbx_description
1 polymer ?
#
loop_
_entity_poly.entity_id
_entity_poly.type
_entity_poly.pdbx_seq_one_letter_code
_entity_poly.pdbx_strand_id
1 'polypeptide(L)'
;MQTKIHHLIALTGLLALLCLPSQTAHAQLGERPSGSTATAQDPPKDLSGFSIKNKRVRMIHSTDNTLEGTSKYFQDRDPWLAYQRGKNLTTREFRKRDGIFPDVAKFGGGLVDGFTPKIVANDQTSCVGCHNFPYREAGAGTNFAKTGGEGRNSPHFFGGGLMEMIAIQNRQKMLKQMDPNQDGWIALAEMNGATIEIVPTTGADPIVFGHNGDTNGDGKPDLNRIHEFWYVDSAGKRIPSATSLNSEGVAGYNFWPVFWGWGEFNNGLNPSNRVFYHDPFFSHGGLPAFDPTTNEDPDGDGLTGISNAGAQQVFSHPSPEKGMAFKLVKGSTV
;
A
#
# COMPACT_ATOMS: atom_id res chain seq x y z
N MET A 1 -0.80 67.68 -9.78
CA MET A 1 0.25 66.87 -9.11
C MET A 1 -0.21 65.43 -8.87
N GLN A 2 -1.48 65.18 -8.54
CA GLN A 2 -2.07 63.84 -8.38
C GLN A 2 -1.98 62.92 -9.61
N THR A 3 -2.14 63.45 -10.82
CA THR A 3 -2.11 62.64 -12.06
C THR A 3 -0.74 62.03 -12.38
N LYS A 4 0.35 62.67 -11.96
CA LYS A 4 1.72 62.11 -12.16
C LYS A 4 2.03 60.95 -11.22
N ILE A 5 1.41 60.90 -10.05
CA ILE A 5 1.60 59.83 -9.05
C ILE A 5 0.90 58.55 -9.51
N HIS A 6 -0.26 58.66 -10.18
CA HIS A 6 -1.02 57.50 -10.67
C HIS A 6 -0.31 56.80 -11.83
N HIS A 7 0.36 57.55 -12.71
CA HIS A 7 1.16 56.95 -13.77
C HIS A 7 2.42 56.27 -13.25
N LEU A 8 3.04 56.78 -12.18
CA LEU A 8 4.23 56.16 -11.60
C LEU A 8 3.90 54.83 -10.90
N ILE A 9 2.78 54.78 -10.15
CA ILE A 9 2.30 53.55 -9.47
C ILE A 9 1.85 52.49 -10.49
N ALA A 10 1.18 52.90 -11.57
CA ALA A 10 0.79 51.98 -12.64
C ALA A 10 2.02 51.38 -13.34
N LEU A 11 3.08 52.16 -13.55
CA LEU A 11 4.30 51.69 -14.20
C LEU A 11 5.12 50.73 -13.32
N THR A 12 5.23 51.00 -12.01
CA THR A 12 5.92 50.09 -11.08
C THR A 12 5.15 48.79 -10.85
N GLY A 13 3.81 48.83 -10.81
CA GLY A 13 2.99 47.61 -10.76
C GLY A 13 3.17 46.74 -12.01
N LEU A 14 3.23 47.35 -13.20
CA LEU A 14 3.43 46.62 -14.46
C LEU A 14 4.84 46.01 -14.58
N LEU A 15 5.87 46.74 -14.15
CA LEU A 15 7.25 46.21 -14.12
C LEU A 15 7.41 45.07 -13.09
N ALA A 16 6.76 45.15 -11.92
CA ALA A 16 6.78 44.08 -10.94
C ALA A 16 6.14 42.79 -11.47
N LEU A 17 5.06 42.89 -12.26
CA LEU A 17 4.44 41.74 -12.94
C LEU A 17 5.31 41.16 -14.08
N LEU A 18 6.10 41.99 -14.77
CA LEU A 18 7.01 41.55 -15.84
C LEU A 18 8.31 40.93 -15.31
N CYS A 19 8.67 41.20 -14.05
CA CYS A 19 9.84 40.63 -13.38
C CYS A 19 9.52 39.40 -12.52
N LEU A 20 8.25 38.97 -12.44
CA LEU A 20 7.93 37.65 -11.89
C LEU A 20 8.43 36.59 -12.88
N PRO A 21 9.33 35.69 -12.48
CA PRO A 21 9.82 34.64 -13.36
C PRO A 21 8.64 33.80 -13.83
N SER A 22 8.37 33.80 -15.14
CA SER A 22 7.33 33.02 -15.81
C SER A 22 7.51 31.49 -15.70
N GLN A 23 8.47 31.03 -14.89
CA GLN A 23 8.89 29.64 -14.79
C GLN A 23 8.15 28.82 -13.73
N THR A 24 7.35 29.42 -12.85
CA THR A 24 6.71 28.67 -11.75
C THR A 24 5.23 28.34 -11.93
N ALA A 25 4.55 28.86 -12.97
CA ALA A 25 3.11 28.63 -13.15
C ALA A 25 2.70 27.79 -14.38
N HIS A 26 3.61 27.55 -15.35
CA HIS A 26 3.25 26.84 -16.59
C HIS A 26 3.37 25.32 -16.52
N ALA A 27 3.88 24.74 -15.44
CA ALA A 27 4.06 23.29 -15.32
C ALA A 27 2.91 22.55 -14.62
N GLN A 28 2.00 23.23 -13.94
CA GLN A 28 1.16 22.56 -12.92
C GLN A 28 -0.29 22.22 -13.28
N LEU A 29 -0.93 22.76 -14.33
CA LEU A 29 -2.40 22.59 -14.49
C LEU A 29 -2.96 22.41 -15.92
N GLY A 30 -2.15 22.05 -16.92
CA GLY A 30 -2.67 21.76 -18.27
C GLY A 30 -2.84 20.26 -18.54
N GLU A 31 -4.00 19.66 -18.26
CA GLU A 31 -4.37 18.38 -18.88
C GLU A 31 -4.44 18.57 -20.41
N ARG A 32 -3.58 17.87 -21.16
CA ARG A 32 -3.63 17.87 -22.63
C ARG A 32 -4.63 16.82 -23.12
N PRO A 33 -5.46 17.11 -24.14
CA PRO A 33 -6.33 16.11 -24.75
C PRO A 33 -5.51 14.98 -25.39
N SER A 34 -5.83 13.71 -25.09
CA SER A 34 -5.12 12.57 -25.67
C SER A 34 -5.57 12.34 -27.13
N GLY A 35 -4.79 12.82 -28.09
CA GLY A 35 -5.07 12.68 -29.53
C GLY A 35 -4.05 11.84 -30.31
N SER A 36 -3.31 10.92 -29.67
CA SER A 36 -2.22 10.21 -30.36
C SER A 36 -2.73 9.01 -31.17
N THR A 37 -2.47 9.04 -32.48
CA THR A 37 -2.66 7.93 -33.44
C THR A 37 -1.38 7.12 -33.68
N ALA A 38 -0.34 7.31 -32.86
CA ALA A 38 0.99 6.75 -33.11
C ALA A 38 1.08 5.24 -32.84
N THR A 39 1.84 4.53 -33.67
CA THR A 39 2.12 3.10 -33.48
C THR A 39 3.49 2.87 -32.83
N ALA A 40 3.81 1.62 -32.51
CA ALA A 40 5.10 1.25 -31.90
C ALA A 40 6.31 1.46 -32.83
N GLN A 41 6.09 1.72 -34.11
CA GLN A 41 7.12 1.79 -35.15
C GLN A 41 7.52 3.22 -35.53
N ASP A 42 6.74 4.23 -35.11
CA ASP A 42 7.01 5.62 -35.44
C ASP A 42 8.11 6.25 -34.55
N PRO A 43 9.00 7.10 -35.11
CA PRO A 43 9.90 7.94 -34.34
C PRO A 43 9.12 8.78 -33.30
N PRO A 44 9.72 9.16 -32.16
CA PRO A 44 8.99 9.85 -31.09
C PRO A 44 8.40 11.18 -31.59
N LYS A 45 7.09 11.19 -31.82
CA LYS A 45 6.31 12.37 -32.23
C LYS A 45 5.25 12.74 -31.19
N ASP A 46 5.34 12.16 -29.99
CA ASP A 46 4.37 12.42 -28.93
C ASP A 46 4.55 13.83 -28.36
N LEU A 47 3.79 14.77 -28.92
CA LEU A 47 3.70 16.14 -28.45
C LEU A 47 2.82 16.27 -27.19
N SER A 48 2.16 15.20 -26.73
CA SER A 48 1.25 15.22 -25.57
C SER A 48 1.93 14.83 -24.24
N GLY A 49 3.04 14.09 -24.31
CA GLY A 49 3.77 13.60 -23.13
C GLY A 49 3.15 12.36 -22.46
N PHE A 50 2.07 11.79 -23.02
CA PHE A 50 1.39 10.61 -22.46
C PHE A 50 1.98 9.27 -22.91
N SER A 51 2.85 9.27 -23.92
CA SER A 51 3.68 8.14 -24.30
C SER A 51 5.05 8.33 -23.67
N ILE A 52 5.26 7.80 -22.45
CA ILE A 52 6.60 7.76 -21.87
C ILE A 52 7.44 6.73 -22.63
N LYS A 53 8.02 7.18 -23.75
CA LYS A 53 8.97 6.44 -24.59
C LYS A 53 10.43 6.72 -24.21
N ASN A 54 10.71 7.59 -23.23
CA ASN A 54 12.07 7.88 -22.78
C ASN A 54 12.72 6.68 -22.07
N LYS A 55 14.06 6.58 -22.15
CA LYS A 55 14.85 5.70 -21.29
C LYS A 55 14.43 5.97 -19.85
N ARG A 56 13.79 4.98 -19.24
CA ARG A 56 13.26 5.10 -17.89
C ARG A 56 14.45 5.14 -16.94
N VAL A 57 14.77 6.31 -16.40
CA VAL A 57 15.60 6.39 -15.19
C VAL A 57 14.88 5.55 -14.14
N ARG A 58 15.52 4.47 -13.71
CA ARG A 58 14.98 3.61 -12.67
C ARG A 58 14.99 4.43 -11.39
N MET A 59 13.83 4.59 -10.76
CA MET A 59 13.80 5.13 -9.39
C MET A 59 14.45 4.11 -8.49
N ILE A 60 15.50 4.52 -7.78
CA ILE A 60 16.18 3.69 -6.79
C ILE A 60 15.53 4.00 -5.45
N HIS A 61 15.20 2.96 -4.69
CA HIS A 61 14.69 3.16 -3.33
C HIS A 61 15.77 3.79 -2.44
N SER A 62 15.41 4.83 -1.71
CA SER A 62 16.20 5.43 -0.64
C SER A 62 15.26 6.08 0.37
N THR A 63 15.67 6.14 1.64
CA THR A 63 15.05 6.95 2.69
C THR A 63 15.70 8.34 2.83
N ASP A 64 16.85 8.56 2.19
CA ASP A 64 17.58 9.83 2.15
C ASP A 64 17.01 10.73 1.05
N ASN A 65 16.49 11.90 1.43
CA ASN A 65 15.89 12.86 0.51
C ASN A 65 16.89 13.82 -0.15
N THR A 66 18.18 13.71 0.17
CA THR A 66 19.26 14.48 -0.45
C THR A 66 19.78 13.83 -1.74
N LEU A 67 19.51 12.53 -1.93
CA LEU A 67 19.94 11.77 -3.10
C LEU A 67 18.96 11.96 -4.27
N GLU A 68 19.32 12.83 -5.20
CA GLU A 68 18.55 13.09 -6.42
C GLU A 68 18.21 11.80 -7.18
N GLY A 69 16.98 11.71 -7.69
CA GLY A 69 16.52 10.55 -8.47
C GLY A 69 16.05 9.34 -7.65
N THR A 70 16.12 9.41 -6.32
CA THR A 70 15.63 8.34 -5.43
C THR A 70 14.16 8.51 -5.02
N SER A 71 13.55 7.46 -4.46
CA SER A 71 12.13 7.48 -4.07
C SER A 71 11.78 8.55 -3.04
N LYS A 72 12.59 8.75 -1.99
CA LYS A 72 12.35 9.80 -0.99
C LYS A 72 12.56 11.20 -1.58
N TYR A 73 13.60 11.39 -2.39
CA TYR A 73 13.82 12.67 -3.08
C TYR A 73 12.60 13.07 -3.91
N PHE A 74 12.06 12.18 -4.74
CA PHE A 74 10.88 12.50 -5.53
C PHE A 74 9.64 12.73 -4.66
N GLN A 75 9.40 11.90 -3.64
CA GLN A 75 8.24 12.11 -2.76
C GLN A 75 8.26 13.47 -2.06
N ASP A 76 9.44 13.94 -1.64
CA ASP A 76 9.57 15.22 -0.93
C ASP A 76 9.67 16.43 -1.87
N ARG A 77 10.35 16.30 -3.02
CA ARG A 77 10.69 17.43 -3.91
C ARG A 77 9.81 17.54 -5.15
N ASP A 78 9.29 16.43 -5.65
CA ASP A 78 8.39 16.37 -6.81
C ASP A 78 7.35 15.25 -6.63
N PRO A 79 6.40 15.43 -5.70
CA PRO A 79 5.41 14.40 -5.36
C PRO A 79 4.53 14.03 -6.54
N TRP A 80 4.33 14.95 -7.50
CA TRP A 80 3.60 14.67 -8.73
C TRP A 80 4.37 13.67 -9.61
N LEU A 81 5.67 13.88 -9.82
CA LEU A 81 6.48 12.92 -10.55
C LEU A 81 6.56 11.57 -9.82
N ALA A 82 6.64 11.57 -8.48
CA ALA A 82 6.57 10.34 -7.68
C ALA A 82 5.25 9.58 -7.94
N TYR A 83 4.11 10.29 -7.90
CA TYR A 83 2.79 9.76 -8.22
C TYR A 83 2.73 9.20 -9.64
N GLN A 84 3.16 9.98 -10.64
CA GLN A 84 3.16 9.55 -12.03
C GLN A 84 4.04 8.31 -12.23
N ARG A 85 5.20 8.21 -11.57
CA ARG A 85 6.06 7.02 -11.62
C ARG A 85 5.37 5.80 -11.01
N GLY A 86 4.70 5.96 -9.86
CA GLY A 86 3.86 4.91 -9.26
C GLY A 86 2.75 4.44 -10.20
N LYS A 87 1.97 5.38 -10.76
CA LYS A 87 0.93 5.10 -11.77
C LYS A 87 1.50 4.35 -12.97
N ASN A 88 2.67 4.75 -13.47
CA ASN A 88 3.32 4.05 -14.58
C ASN A 88 3.77 2.64 -14.22
N LEU A 89 4.16 2.37 -12.97
CA LEU A 89 4.55 1.03 -12.53
C LEU A 89 3.33 0.12 -12.42
N THR A 90 2.22 0.62 -11.88
CA THR A 90 0.93 -0.10 -11.76
C THR A 90 0.27 -0.36 -13.12
N THR A 91 0.40 0.57 -14.06
CA THR A 91 -0.19 0.44 -15.41
C THR A 91 0.72 -0.27 -16.41
N ARG A 92 1.96 -0.56 -16.02
CA ARG A 92 2.93 -1.20 -16.91
C ARG A 92 2.53 -2.64 -17.20
N GLU A 93 2.52 -2.97 -18.49
CA GLU A 93 2.60 -4.35 -18.93
C GLU A 93 4.05 -4.85 -18.79
N PHE A 94 4.25 -5.80 -17.87
CA PHE A 94 5.49 -6.52 -17.67
C PHE A 94 5.59 -7.64 -18.71
N ARG A 95 6.81 -7.92 -19.16
CA ARG A 95 7.10 -8.92 -20.20
C ARG A 95 8.06 -9.95 -19.66
N LYS A 96 8.19 -11.11 -20.32
CA LYS A 96 9.16 -12.16 -19.93
C LYS A 96 10.56 -11.64 -19.57
N ARG A 97 11.08 -10.62 -20.30
CA ARG A 97 12.37 -9.97 -20.01
C ARG A 97 12.46 -9.29 -18.63
N ASP A 98 11.33 -8.99 -18.04
CA ASP A 98 11.16 -8.36 -16.73
C ASP A 98 11.02 -9.42 -15.61
N GLY A 99 10.97 -10.72 -15.95
CA GLY A 99 10.90 -11.82 -14.97
C GLY A 99 9.50 -12.39 -14.71
N ILE A 100 8.46 -11.87 -15.39
CA ILE A 100 7.07 -12.38 -15.30
C ILE A 100 6.88 -13.67 -16.11
N PHE A 101 5.92 -14.49 -15.69
CA PHE A 101 5.55 -15.78 -16.30
C PHE A 101 6.65 -16.84 -16.32
N PRO A 102 7.24 -17.21 -15.16
CA PRO A 102 8.08 -18.40 -15.11
C PRO A 102 7.29 -19.64 -15.54
N ASP A 103 6.01 -19.72 -15.15
CA ASP A 103 5.06 -20.76 -15.55
C ASP A 103 3.62 -20.22 -15.49
N VAL A 104 2.90 -20.20 -16.61
CA VAL A 104 1.54 -19.61 -16.69
C VAL A 104 0.48 -20.56 -16.14
N ALA A 105 -0.60 -20.01 -15.57
CA ALA A 105 -1.76 -20.76 -15.08
C ALA A 105 -1.41 -21.80 -14.00
N LYS A 106 -0.39 -21.49 -13.19
CA LYS A 106 -0.14 -22.25 -11.97
C LYS A 106 -1.23 -21.98 -10.96
N PHE A 107 -1.36 -22.86 -10.00
CA PHE A 107 -2.20 -22.63 -8.84
C PHE A 107 -1.32 -22.37 -7.63
N GLY A 108 -1.48 -21.20 -7.02
CA GLY A 108 -0.76 -20.79 -5.82
C GLY A 108 -1.65 -20.93 -4.60
N GLY A 109 -1.20 -21.73 -3.61
CA GLY A 109 -1.92 -21.98 -2.36
C GLY A 109 -3.18 -22.85 -2.52
N GLY A 110 -3.68 -23.37 -1.41
CA GLY A 110 -4.97 -24.06 -1.31
C GLY A 110 -6.00 -23.20 -0.60
N LEU A 111 -7.29 -23.38 -0.93
CA LEU A 111 -8.40 -22.90 -0.11
C LEU A 111 -8.37 -23.58 1.26
N VAL A 112 -9.21 -23.11 2.18
CA VAL A 112 -9.39 -23.68 3.53
C VAL A 112 -9.79 -25.17 3.50
N ASP A 113 -10.40 -25.61 2.39
CA ASP A 113 -10.74 -27.01 2.18
C ASP A 113 -9.51 -27.92 1.94
N GLY A 114 -8.32 -27.34 1.71
CA GLY A 114 -7.07 -28.06 1.49
C GLY A 114 -6.92 -28.70 0.10
N PHE A 115 -7.93 -28.58 -0.78
CA PHE A 115 -7.95 -29.28 -2.08
C PHE A 115 -8.25 -28.37 -3.26
N THR A 116 -9.00 -27.28 -3.07
CA THR A 116 -9.30 -26.34 -4.14
C THR A 116 -8.13 -25.37 -4.30
N PRO A 117 -7.62 -25.19 -5.53
CA PRO A 117 -6.66 -24.14 -5.80
C PRO A 117 -7.15 -22.73 -5.43
N LYS A 118 -6.33 -21.98 -4.69
CA LYS A 118 -6.71 -20.67 -4.15
C LYS A 118 -6.71 -19.55 -5.19
N ILE A 119 -5.60 -19.37 -5.89
CA ILE A 119 -5.44 -18.31 -6.89
C ILE A 119 -4.73 -18.89 -8.11
N VAL A 120 -5.23 -18.56 -9.31
CA VAL A 120 -4.45 -18.71 -10.53
C VAL A 120 -3.28 -17.75 -10.44
N ALA A 121 -2.08 -18.32 -10.49
CA ALA A 121 -0.84 -17.61 -10.42
C ALA A 121 -0.24 -17.40 -11.81
N ASN A 122 0.55 -16.34 -11.95
CA ASN A 122 1.31 -16.03 -13.15
C ASN A 122 0.44 -15.89 -14.43
N ASP A 123 -0.67 -15.18 -14.34
CA ASP A 123 -1.65 -14.97 -15.41
C ASP A 123 -1.91 -13.48 -15.74
N GLN A 124 -1.38 -12.54 -14.95
CA GLN A 124 -1.56 -11.10 -15.17
C GLN A 124 -0.26 -10.39 -15.46
N THR A 125 -0.13 -9.73 -16.61
CA THR A 125 1.04 -8.92 -16.98
C THR A 125 1.06 -7.53 -16.32
N SER A 126 -0.02 -7.10 -15.67
CA SER A 126 -0.16 -5.74 -15.17
C SER A 126 -1.25 -5.66 -14.10
N CYS A 127 -1.12 -4.72 -13.16
CA CYS A 127 -2.18 -4.44 -12.19
C CYS A 127 -3.45 -3.92 -12.89
N VAL A 128 -3.32 -3.25 -14.04
CA VAL A 128 -4.49 -2.81 -14.84
C VAL A 128 -5.17 -3.95 -15.60
N GLY A 129 -4.71 -5.20 -15.48
CA GLY A 129 -5.55 -6.34 -15.85
C GLY A 129 -6.80 -6.40 -14.96
N CYS A 130 -6.62 -6.09 -13.67
CA CYS A 130 -7.69 -6.16 -12.67
C CYS A 130 -8.18 -4.80 -12.18
N HIS A 131 -7.35 -3.74 -12.22
CA HIS A 131 -7.69 -2.44 -11.62
C HIS A 131 -7.67 -1.35 -12.69
N ASN A 132 -8.67 -1.33 -13.58
CA ASN A 132 -8.68 -0.50 -14.78
C ASN A 132 -10.03 0.12 -15.13
N PHE A 133 -10.96 0.23 -14.17
CA PHE A 133 -12.26 0.84 -14.37
C PHE A 133 -12.45 2.07 -13.48
N PRO A 134 -12.41 3.30 -14.03
CA PRO A 134 -12.34 3.62 -15.46
C PRO A 134 -10.97 3.35 -16.10
N TYR A 135 -10.98 3.14 -17.43
CA TYR A 135 -9.80 2.76 -18.22
C TYR A 135 -8.59 3.67 -17.93
N ARG A 136 -7.44 3.06 -17.59
CA ARG A 136 -6.15 3.70 -17.23
C ARG A 136 -6.12 4.44 -15.90
N GLU A 137 -7.14 4.30 -15.08
CA GLU A 137 -7.11 4.70 -13.68
C GLU A 137 -7.02 3.49 -12.76
N ALA A 138 -6.61 3.74 -11.52
CA ALA A 138 -6.47 2.73 -10.47
C ALA A 138 -7.87 2.35 -9.93
N GLY A 139 -8.68 1.81 -10.83
CA GLY A 139 -10.10 1.53 -10.71
C GLY A 139 -10.45 0.24 -9.97
N ALA A 140 -11.75 -0.04 -9.88
CA ALA A 140 -12.20 -1.43 -9.82
C ALA A 140 -11.90 -2.12 -11.17
N GLY A 141 -12.18 -3.41 -11.34
CA GLY A 141 -12.09 -3.96 -12.69
C GLY A 141 -12.66 -5.36 -12.81
N THR A 142 -11.86 -6.32 -13.26
CA THR A 142 -12.40 -7.63 -13.65
C THR A 142 -12.99 -8.40 -12.46
N ASN A 143 -13.94 -9.28 -12.77
CA ASN A 143 -14.36 -10.33 -11.86
C ASN A 143 -13.40 -11.51 -12.00
N PHE A 144 -12.89 -11.99 -10.87
CA PHE A 144 -12.08 -13.21 -10.82
C PHE A 144 -12.91 -14.37 -10.29
N ALA A 145 -12.67 -15.56 -10.84
CA ALA A 145 -13.30 -16.77 -10.37
C ALA A 145 -12.99 -16.98 -8.88
N LYS A 146 -14.00 -17.44 -8.14
CA LYS A 146 -13.90 -17.76 -6.72
C LYS A 146 -14.86 -18.91 -6.40
N THR A 147 -15.01 -19.30 -5.13
CA THR A 147 -15.90 -20.36 -4.65
C THR A 147 -17.38 -20.27 -5.07
N GLY A 148 -17.81 -19.20 -5.77
CA GLY A 148 -19.13 -19.07 -6.40
C GLY A 148 -19.03 -18.81 -7.91
N GLY A 149 -20.07 -19.20 -8.65
CA GLY A 149 -20.12 -19.12 -10.12
C GLY A 149 -20.06 -17.71 -10.70
N GLU A 150 -20.32 -16.67 -9.89
CA GLU A 150 -20.24 -15.27 -10.30
C GLU A 150 -18.85 -14.63 -10.04
N GLY A 151 -17.98 -15.33 -9.30
CA GLY A 151 -16.68 -14.82 -8.90
C GLY A 151 -16.76 -13.66 -7.90
N ARG A 152 -15.71 -12.83 -7.85
CA ARG A 152 -15.65 -11.59 -7.06
C ARG A 152 -15.07 -10.47 -7.89
N ASN A 153 -15.60 -9.26 -7.71
CA ASN A 153 -15.05 -8.06 -8.31
C ASN A 153 -13.77 -7.59 -7.60
N SER A 154 -12.78 -7.20 -8.38
CA SER A 154 -11.57 -6.54 -7.87
C SER A 154 -11.91 -5.13 -7.36
N PRO A 155 -11.62 -4.82 -6.08
CA PRO A 155 -11.99 -3.55 -5.49
C PRO A 155 -11.20 -2.39 -6.12
N HIS A 156 -11.70 -1.17 -5.89
CA HIS A 156 -11.07 0.05 -6.38
C HIS A 156 -9.73 0.32 -5.65
N PHE A 157 -8.66 0.66 -6.39
CA PHE A 157 -7.38 1.09 -5.79
C PHE A 157 -7.43 2.51 -5.23
N PHE A 158 -8.13 3.42 -5.90
CA PHE A 158 -8.45 4.75 -5.35
C PHE A 158 -9.07 4.63 -3.96
N GLY A 159 -8.60 5.47 -3.04
CA GLY A 159 -8.99 5.41 -1.64
C GLY A 159 -8.20 4.38 -0.82
N GLY A 160 -7.39 3.51 -1.43
CA GLY A 160 -6.57 2.53 -0.71
C GLY A 160 -5.64 3.14 0.35
N GLY A 161 -5.01 4.27 0.03
CA GLY A 161 -4.23 5.06 0.99
C GLY A 161 -5.09 5.61 2.14
N LEU A 162 -6.30 6.06 1.84
CA LEU A 162 -7.24 6.54 2.86
C LEU A 162 -7.71 5.40 3.76
N MET A 163 -7.98 4.22 3.20
CA MET A 163 -8.33 3.02 3.95
C MET A 163 -7.22 2.63 4.93
N GLU A 164 -5.96 2.66 4.48
CA GLU A 164 -4.79 2.41 5.34
C GLU A 164 -4.66 3.45 6.46
N MET A 165 -4.80 4.73 6.13
CA MET A 165 -4.76 5.82 7.12
C MET A 165 -5.89 5.68 8.16
N ILE A 166 -7.12 5.40 7.72
CA ILE A 166 -8.27 5.18 8.61
C ILE A 166 -8.03 3.94 9.48
N ALA A 167 -7.49 2.87 8.92
CA ALA A 167 -7.16 1.66 9.65
C ALA A 167 -6.12 1.94 10.76
N ILE A 168 -5.03 2.64 10.44
CA ILE A 168 -4.02 3.06 11.42
C ILE A 168 -4.63 3.97 12.50
N GLN A 169 -5.46 4.93 12.10
CA GLN A 169 -6.16 5.82 13.05
C GLN A 169 -7.10 5.03 13.97
N ASN A 170 -7.82 4.04 13.44
CA ASN A 170 -8.70 3.19 14.23
C ASN A 170 -7.91 2.36 15.23
N ARG A 171 -6.78 1.76 14.82
CA ARG A 171 -5.88 1.05 15.74
C ARG A 171 -5.43 1.95 16.91
N GLN A 172 -5.04 3.19 16.63
CA GLN A 172 -4.64 4.14 17.68
C GLN A 172 -5.80 4.48 18.64
N LYS A 173 -7.02 4.64 18.11
CA LYS A 173 -8.22 4.87 18.95
C LYS A 173 -8.59 3.65 19.79
N MET A 174 -8.36 2.44 19.28
CA MET A 174 -8.55 1.18 20.02
C MET A 174 -7.50 1.03 21.12
N LEU A 175 -6.21 1.24 20.82
CA LEU A 175 -5.13 1.22 21.82
C LEU A 175 -5.41 2.21 22.95
N LYS A 176 -5.89 3.42 22.64
CA LYS A 176 -6.29 4.38 23.70
C LYS A 176 -7.36 3.84 24.68
N GLN A 177 -8.19 2.88 24.25
CA GLN A 177 -9.21 2.25 25.10
C GLN A 177 -8.69 1.02 25.84
N MET A 178 -7.70 0.33 25.29
CA MET A 178 -7.30 -1.02 25.70
C MET A 178 -5.92 -1.08 26.36
N ASP A 179 -5.04 -0.15 26.00
CA ASP A 179 -3.64 -0.03 26.44
C ASP A 179 -3.50 1.29 27.25
N PRO A 180 -3.90 1.27 28.54
CA PRO A 180 -3.81 2.45 29.40
C PRO A 180 -2.37 2.86 29.72
N ASN A 181 -1.41 1.95 29.61
CA ASN A 181 -0.01 2.20 29.95
C ASN A 181 0.81 2.76 28.75
N GLN A 182 0.26 2.66 27.53
CA GLN A 182 0.79 3.16 26.26
C GLN A 182 2.09 2.46 25.80
N ASP A 183 2.25 1.18 26.10
CA ASP A 183 3.41 0.38 25.67
C ASP A 183 3.22 -0.28 24.29
N GLY A 184 2.05 -0.13 23.67
CA GLY A 184 1.78 -0.52 22.29
C GLY A 184 1.25 -1.95 22.11
N TRP A 185 0.99 -2.68 23.19
CA TRP A 185 0.33 -3.98 23.23
C TRP A 185 -0.63 -4.07 24.43
N ILE A 186 -1.37 -5.17 24.56
CA ILE A 186 -2.44 -5.31 25.54
C ILE A 186 -2.09 -6.48 26.46
N ALA A 187 -1.73 -6.17 27.69
CA ALA A 187 -1.44 -7.16 28.71
C ALA A 187 -2.72 -7.87 29.19
N LEU A 188 -2.58 -9.12 29.64
CA LEU A 188 -3.67 -9.89 30.25
C LEU A 188 -4.36 -9.12 31.40
N ALA A 189 -3.60 -8.34 32.16
CA ALA A 189 -4.13 -7.52 33.25
C ALA A 189 -4.95 -6.29 32.78
N GLU A 190 -4.79 -5.87 31.53
CA GLU A 190 -5.51 -4.73 30.94
C GLU A 190 -6.82 -5.15 30.27
N MET A 191 -6.98 -6.46 30.04
CA MET A 191 -8.18 -7.05 29.47
C MET A 191 -9.33 -6.98 30.49
N ASN A 192 -10.37 -6.24 30.15
CA ASN A 192 -11.49 -5.94 31.06
C ASN A 192 -12.86 -6.27 30.45
N GLY A 193 -12.91 -6.85 29.25
CA GLY A 193 -14.14 -7.20 28.53
C GLY A 193 -14.94 -6.01 28.00
N ALA A 194 -14.45 -4.77 28.15
CA ALA A 194 -15.15 -3.60 27.67
C ALA A 194 -15.33 -3.62 26.15
N THR A 195 -16.48 -3.15 25.67
CA THR A 195 -16.73 -2.97 24.24
C THR A 195 -15.78 -1.91 23.68
N ILE A 196 -15.19 -2.21 22.53
CA ILE A 196 -14.29 -1.30 21.81
C ILE A 196 -15.10 -0.57 20.76
N GLU A 197 -15.28 0.74 20.94
CA GLU A 197 -16.15 1.55 20.09
C GLU A 197 -15.40 2.73 19.47
N ILE A 198 -15.67 3.00 18.19
CA ILE A 198 -15.16 4.20 17.52
C ILE A 198 -16.32 4.97 16.94
N VAL A 199 -16.45 6.23 17.36
CA VAL A 199 -17.35 7.19 16.72
C VAL A 199 -16.66 7.77 15.48
N PRO A 200 -17.17 7.53 14.26
CA PRO A 200 -16.51 7.96 13.03
C PRO A 200 -16.58 9.47 12.82
N THR A 201 -17.68 10.09 13.25
CA THR A 201 -17.89 11.55 13.21
C THR A 201 -18.90 11.97 14.28
N THR A 202 -18.88 13.24 14.70
CA THR A 202 -19.81 13.78 15.69
C THR A 202 -21.26 13.53 15.29
N GLY A 203 -22.04 12.92 16.19
CA GLY A 203 -23.45 12.61 15.98
C GLY A 203 -23.74 11.33 15.20
N ALA A 204 -22.71 10.59 14.78
CA ALA A 204 -22.89 9.24 14.22
C ALA A 204 -22.90 8.17 15.33
N ASP A 205 -23.57 7.06 15.05
CA ASP A 205 -23.54 5.89 15.92
C ASP A 205 -22.12 5.30 15.99
N PRO A 206 -21.70 4.77 17.16
CA PRO A 206 -20.41 4.11 17.29
C PRO A 206 -20.33 2.83 16.45
N ILE A 207 -19.16 2.58 15.87
CA ILE A 207 -18.81 1.31 15.24
C ILE A 207 -18.13 0.43 16.29
N VAL A 208 -18.69 -0.76 16.52
CA VAL A 208 -18.14 -1.74 17.46
C VAL A 208 -17.06 -2.58 16.79
N PHE A 209 -15.85 -2.56 17.36
CA PHE A 209 -14.70 -3.31 16.90
C PHE A 209 -14.39 -4.55 17.75
N GLY A 210 -15.32 -4.95 18.63
CA GLY A 210 -15.20 -6.14 19.47
C GLY A 210 -15.12 -5.81 20.95
N HIS A 211 -14.47 -6.68 21.71
CA HIS A 211 -14.29 -6.56 23.16
C HIS A 211 -12.82 -6.65 23.54
N ASN A 212 -12.44 -5.93 24.61
CA ASN A 212 -11.08 -5.94 25.14
C ASN A 212 -10.80 -7.21 25.96
N GLY A 213 -10.29 -8.26 25.29
CA GLY A 213 -9.89 -9.52 25.91
C GLY A 213 -10.60 -10.72 25.29
N ASP A 214 -10.62 -11.83 26.01
CA ASP A 214 -11.33 -13.06 25.67
C ASP A 214 -12.57 -13.22 26.55
N THR A 215 -13.69 -12.70 26.08
CA THR A 215 -14.97 -12.70 26.79
C THR A 215 -15.71 -14.03 26.66
N ASN A 216 -15.34 -14.87 25.69
CA ASN A 216 -16.00 -16.13 25.40
C ASN A 216 -15.23 -17.36 25.94
N GLY A 217 -13.98 -17.19 26.35
CA GLY A 217 -13.13 -18.22 26.96
C GLY A 217 -12.42 -19.16 25.97
N ASP A 218 -12.40 -18.86 24.67
CA ASP A 218 -11.76 -19.69 23.64
C ASP A 218 -10.23 -19.47 23.54
N GLY A 219 -9.70 -18.57 24.37
CA GLY A 219 -8.31 -18.19 24.43
C GLY A 219 -7.90 -17.22 23.32
N LYS A 220 -8.82 -16.49 22.69
CA LYS A 220 -8.50 -15.50 21.65
C LYS A 220 -9.07 -14.12 21.98
N PRO A 221 -8.38 -13.04 21.58
CA PRO A 221 -8.96 -11.71 21.63
C PRO A 221 -10.26 -11.63 20.81
N ASP A 222 -11.33 -11.13 21.42
CA ASP A 222 -12.65 -10.93 20.81
C ASP A 222 -12.69 -9.64 19.96
N LEU A 223 -11.70 -9.46 19.11
CA LEU A 223 -11.67 -8.35 18.15
C LEU A 223 -12.54 -8.66 16.93
N ASN A 224 -13.07 -7.61 16.31
CA ASN A 224 -13.68 -7.70 14.99
C ASN A 224 -12.66 -8.29 14.00
N ARG A 225 -13.15 -9.18 13.16
CA ARG A 225 -12.40 -9.97 12.16
C ARG A 225 -11.59 -9.16 11.15
N ILE A 226 -11.81 -7.85 11.06
CA ILE A 226 -10.90 -7.00 10.30
C ILE A 226 -9.53 -6.82 10.98
N HIS A 227 -9.31 -7.36 12.18
CA HIS A 227 -8.02 -7.34 12.86
C HIS A 227 -7.36 -8.72 12.82
N GLU A 228 -6.09 -8.71 12.46
CA GLU A 228 -5.18 -9.79 12.78
C GLU A 228 -4.52 -9.48 14.12
N PHE A 229 -4.24 -10.52 14.91
CA PHE A 229 -3.57 -10.37 16.19
C PHE A 229 -2.49 -11.45 16.33
N TRP A 230 -1.54 -11.17 17.20
CA TRP A 230 -0.51 -12.11 17.60
C TRP A 230 -0.24 -11.98 19.09
N TYR A 231 0.18 -13.08 19.70
CA TYR A 231 0.47 -13.13 21.11
C TYR A 231 1.87 -12.62 21.40
N VAL A 232 2.03 -12.00 22.57
CA VAL A 232 3.31 -11.42 23.01
C VAL A 232 3.71 -11.91 24.39
N ASP A 233 5.01 -11.90 24.66
CA ASP A 233 5.60 -12.16 25.98
C ASP A 233 5.52 -10.92 26.88
N SER A 234 6.08 -11.02 28.11
CA SER A 234 6.06 -9.92 29.08
C SER A 234 6.91 -8.70 28.70
N ALA A 235 7.70 -8.80 27.63
CA ALA A 235 8.45 -7.70 27.04
C ALA A 235 7.77 -7.13 25.79
N GLY A 236 6.54 -7.56 25.47
CA GLY A 236 5.81 -7.14 24.28
C GLY A 236 6.30 -7.82 23.00
N LYS A 237 7.17 -8.83 23.08
CA LYS A 237 7.70 -9.52 21.90
C LYS A 237 6.78 -10.64 21.46
N ARG A 238 6.52 -10.71 20.16
CA ARG A 238 5.74 -11.74 19.49
C ARG A 238 6.27 -13.13 19.82
N ILE A 239 5.34 -14.03 20.12
CA ILE A 239 5.58 -15.47 20.30
C ILE A 239 5.00 -16.21 19.08
N PRO A 240 5.79 -16.56 18.05
CA PRO A 240 5.26 -17.11 16.80
C PRO A 240 4.55 -18.46 16.95
N SER A 241 4.89 -19.23 17.99
CA SER A 241 4.30 -20.54 18.26
C SER A 241 3.02 -20.50 19.10
N ALA A 242 2.69 -19.35 19.70
CA ALA A 242 1.50 -19.24 20.54
C ALA A 242 0.24 -19.20 19.68
N THR A 243 -0.78 -19.93 20.11
CA THR A 243 -2.09 -20.03 19.41
C THR A 243 -3.27 -19.63 20.30
N SER A 244 -2.99 -19.21 21.54
CA SER A 244 -3.98 -18.86 22.56
C SER A 244 -3.39 -17.92 23.61
N LEU A 245 -4.22 -17.06 24.21
CA LEU A 245 -3.90 -16.27 25.41
C LEU A 245 -3.51 -17.14 26.62
N ASN A 246 -3.93 -18.41 26.61
CA ASN A 246 -3.61 -19.39 27.65
C ASN A 246 -2.31 -20.16 27.36
N SER A 247 -1.60 -19.85 26.26
CA SER A 247 -0.34 -20.53 25.93
C SER A 247 0.75 -20.13 26.93
N GLU A 248 1.66 -21.04 27.22
CA GLU A 248 2.79 -20.77 28.11
C GLU A 248 3.63 -19.58 27.61
N GLY A 249 3.96 -18.66 28.53
CA GLY A 249 4.76 -17.47 28.24
C GLY A 249 4.00 -16.29 27.64
N VAL A 250 2.73 -16.46 27.25
CA VAL A 250 1.91 -15.36 26.75
C VAL A 250 1.56 -14.42 27.90
N ALA A 251 1.91 -13.14 27.75
CA ALA A 251 1.56 -12.08 28.68
C ALA A 251 0.45 -11.16 28.14
N GLY A 252 0.12 -11.27 26.85
CA GLY A 252 -0.89 -10.44 26.20
C GLY A 252 -0.96 -10.66 24.69
N TYR A 253 -1.46 -9.65 23.97
CA TYR A 253 -1.47 -9.64 22.50
C TYR A 253 -1.23 -8.25 21.93
N ASN A 254 -0.84 -8.21 20.67
CA ASN A 254 -0.87 -7.02 19.84
C ASN A 254 -1.71 -7.33 18.58
N PHE A 255 -2.13 -6.29 17.86
CA PHE A 255 -3.03 -6.44 16.73
C PHE A 255 -2.80 -5.39 15.64
N TRP A 256 -3.26 -5.71 14.44
CA TRP A 256 -3.22 -4.81 13.30
C TRP A 256 -4.45 -4.98 12.41
N PRO A 257 -5.02 -3.88 11.87
CA PRO A 257 -6.14 -3.97 10.94
C PRO A 257 -5.70 -4.51 9.56
N VAL A 258 -6.41 -5.51 9.08
CA VAL A 258 -6.29 -6.10 7.74
C VAL A 258 -7.46 -5.64 6.86
N PHE A 259 -7.21 -4.66 5.99
CA PHE A 259 -8.23 -4.03 5.15
C PHE A 259 -8.13 -4.42 3.67
N TRP A 260 -7.05 -5.08 3.28
CA TRP A 260 -6.93 -5.71 1.96
C TRP A 260 -7.05 -7.22 2.08
N GLY A 261 -7.71 -7.86 1.12
CA GLY A 261 -7.77 -9.31 1.13
C GLY A 261 -8.60 -9.91 0.02
N TRP A 262 -8.16 -11.09 -0.38
CA TRP A 262 -8.79 -11.95 -1.37
C TRP A 262 -10.06 -12.62 -0.83
N GLY A 263 -10.24 -12.60 0.51
CA GLY A 263 -11.51 -12.77 1.22
C GLY A 263 -12.02 -14.21 1.31
N GLU A 264 -11.18 -15.19 1.62
CA GLU A 264 -11.60 -16.59 1.80
C GLU A 264 -11.63 -17.03 3.26
N PHE A 265 -10.83 -16.37 4.09
CA PHE A 265 -10.86 -16.53 5.53
C PHE A 265 -11.83 -15.51 6.13
N ASN A 266 -12.12 -15.71 7.41
CA ASN A 266 -12.91 -14.76 8.19
C ASN A 266 -12.31 -13.34 8.23
N ASN A 267 -11.05 -13.14 7.80
CA ASN A 267 -10.30 -11.89 7.93
C ASN A 267 -9.70 -11.41 6.59
N GLY A 268 -9.30 -10.14 6.53
CA GLY A 268 -8.38 -9.63 5.49
C GLY A 268 -7.03 -10.37 5.54
N LEU A 269 -6.26 -10.30 4.46
CA LEU A 269 -4.95 -10.97 4.36
C LEU A 269 -3.79 -9.98 4.43
N ASN A 270 -4.02 -8.76 3.95
CA ASN A 270 -2.97 -7.82 3.65
C ASN A 270 -3.17 -6.58 4.54
N PRO A 271 -2.25 -6.32 5.48
CA PRO A 271 -2.38 -5.28 6.49
C PRO A 271 -1.94 -3.89 6.04
N SER A 272 -1.37 -3.78 4.84
CA SER A 272 -0.88 -2.52 4.29
C SER A 272 -1.02 -2.49 2.77
N ASN A 273 -1.01 -1.29 2.22
CA ASN A 273 -0.95 -1.08 0.77
C ASN A 273 0.32 -1.70 0.15
N ARG A 274 1.42 -1.76 0.90
CA ARG A 274 2.70 -2.31 0.44
C ARG A 274 2.68 -3.83 0.37
N VAL A 275 2.15 -4.49 1.40
CA VAL A 275 1.94 -5.94 1.39
C VAL A 275 0.97 -6.30 0.26
N PHE A 276 -0.12 -5.55 0.17
CA PHE A 276 -1.05 -5.66 -0.95
C PHE A 276 -0.44 -5.36 -2.31
N TYR A 277 0.65 -4.61 -2.41
CA TYR A 277 1.33 -4.43 -3.69
C TYR A 277 2.18 -5.65 -4.04
N HIS A 278 3.10 -6.07 -3.17
CA HIS A 278 4.09 -7.10 -3.52
C HIS A 278 3.47 -8.50 -3.68
N ASP A 279 2.42 -8.82 -2.93
CA ASP A 279 1.78 -10.13 -2.99
C ASP A 279 1.13 -10.46 -4.33
N PRO A 280 0.27 -9.61 -4.92
CA PRO A 280 -0.27 -9.83 -6.25
C PRO A 280 0.79 -9.74 -7.34
N PHE A 281 1.88 -8.97 -7.16
CA PHE A 281 3.00 -9.03 -8.10
C PHE A 281 3.60 -10.42 -8.19
N PHE A 282 3.83 -11.05 -7.03
CA PHE A 282 4.30 -12.42 -6.98
C PHE A 282 3.22 -13.41 -7.41
N SER A 283 2.01 -13.29 -6.88
CA SER A 283 0.93 -14.26 -7.08
C SER A 283 0.44 -14.23 -8.52
N HIS A 284 0.03 -13.06 -9.05
CA HIS A 284 -0.54 -12.98 -10.39
C HIS A 284 0.49 -12.76 -11.49
N GLY A 285 1.63 -12.13 -11.15
CA GLY A 285 2.68 -11.89 -12.13
C GLY A 285 3.81 -12.92 -12.10
N GLY A 286 3.98 -13.69 -11.02
CA GLY A 286 5.22 -14.43 -10.79
C GLY A 286 6.43 -13.50 -10.67
N LEU A 287 6.21 -12.20 -10.46
CA LEU A 287 7.24 -11.20 -10.38
C LEU A 287 7.67 -11.07 -8.91
N PRO A 288 8.91 -11.42 -8.55
CA PRO A 288 9.39 -11.19 -7.21
C PRO A 288 9.44 -9.68 -6.93
N ALA A 289 8.73 -9.27 -5.89
CA ALA A 289 8.78 -7.93 -5.33
C ALA A 289 9.31 -8.01 -3.91
N PHE A 290 10.35 -7.23 -3.62
CA PHE A 290 10.96 -7.16 -2.30
C PHE A 290 10.76 -5.76 -1.73
N ASP A 291 10.22 -5.71 -0.52
CA ASP A 291 10.09 -4.49 0.26
C ASP A 291 10.69 -4.74 1.65
N PRO A 292 11.90 -4.23 1.96
CA PRO A 292 12.51 -4.47 3.27
C PRO A 292 11.63 -3.95 4.41
N THR A 293 10.78 -2.95 4.16
CA THR A 293 9.91 -2.37 5.20
C THR A 293 8.80 -3.31 5.66
N THR A 294 8.50 -4.41 4.94
CA THR A 294 7.49 -5.40 5.34
C THR A 294 8.09 -6.75 5.74
N ASN A 295 9.40 -6.93 5.63
CA ASN A 295 10.07 -8.22 5.78
C ASN A 295 10.86 -8.39 7.07
N GLU A 296 11.16 -7.30 7.76
CA GLU A 296 12.04 -7.27 8.93
C GLU A 296 11.24 -6.78 10.13
N ASP A 297 11.14 -7.63 11.16
CA ASP A 297 10.60 -7.32 12.48
C ASP A 297 11.81 -7.18 13.44
N PRO A 298 12.46 -6.00 13.46
CA PRO A 298 13.75 -5.83 14.14
C PRO A 298 13.61 -5.94 15.67
N ASP A 299 12.47 -5.52 16.21
CA ASP A 299 12.22 -5.48 17.65
C ASP A 299 11.53 -6.75 18.16
N GLY A 300 11.00 -7.56 17.24
CA GLY A 300 10.29 -8.80 17.52
C GLY A 300 8.89 -8.55 18.04
N ASP A 301 8.32 -7.36 17.89
CA ASP A 301 6.99 -6.98 18.40
C ASP A 301 5.88 -7.20 17.35
N GLY A 302 6.23 -7.72 16.17
CA GLY A 302 5.34 -7.93 15.04
C GLY A 302 5.20 -6.71 14.12
N LEU A 303 5.78 -5.56 14.47
CA LEU A 303 5.84 -4.37 13.64
C LEU A 303 7.14 -4.38 12.83
N THR A 304 7.07 -3.86 11.60
CA THR A 304 8.24 -3.82 10.70
C THR A 304 8.71 -2.39 10.46
N GLY A 305 9.33 -2.11 9.31
CA GLY A 305 9.81 -0.77 8.99
C GLY A 305 8.70 0.26 8.79
N ILE A 306 9.08 1.53 8.84
CA ILE A 306 8.23 2.65 8.44
C ILE A 306 8.51 2.97 6.97
N SER A 307 7.45 3.08 6.17
CA SER A 307 7.58 3.47 4.77
C SER A 307 8.10 4.90 4.61
N ASN A 308 8.64 5.26 3.44
CA ASN A 308 9.05 6.65 3.17
C ASN A 308 7.93 7.69 3.39
N ALA A 309 6.66 7.28 3.25
CA ALA A 309 5.49 8.14 3.48
C ALA A 309 5.10 8.24 4.97
N GLY A 310 5.83 7.57 5.87
CA GLY A 310 5.58 7.57 7.31
C GLY A 310 4.61 6.52 7.80
N ALA A 311 4.09 5.64 6.93
CA ALA A 311 3.16 4.58 7.36
C ALA A 311 3.93 3.39 7.96
N GLN A 312 3.60 3.05 9.21
CA GLN A 312 4.05 1.83 9.89
C GLN A 312 3.58 0.58 9.12
N GLN A 313 4.48 -0.39 9.00
CA GLN A 313 4.19 -1.70 8.39
C GLN A 313 4.15 -2.79 9.47
N VAL A 314 3.61 -3.95 9.14
CA VAL A 314 3.47 -5.08 10.08
C VAL A 314 3.96 -6.37 9.43
N PHE A 315 4.46 -7.27 10.25
CA PHE A 315 4.99 -8.56 9.84
C PHE A 315 3.83 -9.56 9.68
N SER A 316 3.10 -9.52 8.55
CA SER A 316 2.10 -10.55 8.26
C SER A 316 2.78 -11.83 7.75
N HIS A 317 3.48 -11.70 6.64
CA HIS A 317 4.33 -12.74 6.08
C HIS A 317 5.40 -12.10 5.20
N PRO A 318 6.64 -12.63 5.23
CA PRO A 318 7.68 -12.11 4.38
C PRO A 318 7.29 -12.28 2.91
N SER A 319 7.73 -11.34 2.08
CA SER A 319 7.75 -11.52 0.63
C SER A 319 8.34 -12.89 0.31
N PRO A 320 7.69 -13.71 -0.54
CA PRO A 320 8.05 -15.12 -0.76
C PRO A 320 9.52 -15.37 -1.11
N GLU A 321 10.21 -14.35 -1.65
CA GLU A 321 11.57 -14.49 -2.12
C GLU A 321 12.63 -13.68 -1.36
N LYS A 322 12.25 -12.73 -0.48
CA LYS A 322 13.18 -11.85 0.25
C LYS A 322 14.28 -11.20 -0.63
N GLY A 323 13.98 -10.94 -1.90
CA GLY A 323 14.94 -10.37 -2.87
C GLY A 323 15.99 -11.34 -3.40
N MET A 324 15.83 -12.66 -3.21
CA MET A 324 16.83 -13.65 -3.63
C MET A 324 17.00 -13.80 -5.16
N ALA A 325 15.99 -13.54 -6.00
CA ALA A 325 16.15 -13.54 -7.47
C ALA A 325 17.03 -12.42 -8.00
N PHE A 326 17.20 -11.33 -7.23
CA PHE A 326 18.07 -10.22 -7.63
C PHE A 326 19.56 -10.53 -7.41
N LYS A 327 19.91 -11.71 -6.89
CA LYS A 327 21.29 -12.22 -6.93
C LYS A 327 21.67 -12.49 -8.38
N LEU A 328 22.12 -11.42 -9.04
CA LEU A 328 22.93 -11.36 -10.25
C LEU A 328 22.65 -12.50 -11.24
N VAL A 329 21.86 -12.20 -12.28
CA VAL A 329 22.11 -12.82 -13.58
C VAL A 329 23.56 -12.46 -13.94
N LYS A 330 24.48 -13.39 -13.66
CA LYS A 330 25.88 -13.30 -14.03
C LYS A 330 25.93 -13.10 -15.55
N GLY A 331 26.19 -11.87 -16.00
CA GLY A 331 26.35 -11.56 -17.43
C GLY A 331 25.44 -10.47 -18.01
N SER A 332 24.57 -9.79 -17.25
CA SER A 332 23.89 -8.59 -17.75
C SER A 332 24.80 -7.36 -17.63
N THR A 333 25.47 -7.01 -18.73
CA THR A 333 26.15 -5.72 -18.88
C THR A 333 25.13 -4.59 -18.96
N VAL A 334 25.35 -3.53 -18.18
CA VAL A 334 24.62 -2.24 -18.22
C VAL A 334 24.92 -1.50 -19.52
#